data_AF-W7Q4I3-F1
#
_entry.id   AF-W7Q4I3-F1
#
_cell.length_a   1.000
_cell.length_b   1.000
_cell.length_c   1.000
_cell.angle_alpha   90.00
_cell.angle_beta   90.00
_cell.angle_gamma   90.00
#
_symmetry.space_group_name_H-M   'P 1'
#
loop_
_entity.id
_entity.type
_entity.pdbx_description
1 polymer ?
#
loop_
_entity_poly.entity_id
_entity_poly.type
_entity_poly.pdbx_seq_one_letter_code
_entity_poly.pdbx_strand_id
1 'polypeptide(L)'
;MLGKECERRPTLIGVVSYENPSVLNALLDMRVDAVLTKPLRPTGVLSNMVLARRIWKDFQRSEKEINKLKDKVKNSQIVTQAKFIIMRLHDISEDESYAMIRSQAMSKRTSTVEIAQAIINADSILGNISSKGIKDAWGEHKFLDDGVE
;
A
#
# COMPACT_ATOMS: atom_id res chain seq x y z
N MET A 1 -6.66 -14.58 -8.50
CA MET A 1 -7.42 -13.55 -7.75
C MET A 1 -7.27 -13.79 -6.24
N LEU A 2 -6.12 -13.46 -5.65
CA LEU A 2 -5.96 -13.41 -4.18
C LEU A 2 -5.48 -12.00 -3.83
N GLY A 3 -6.30 -11.03 -4.21
CA GLY A 3 -6.14 -9.63 -3.90
C GLY A 3 -7.21 -9.24 -2.89
N LYS A 4 -6.76 -8.76 -1.73
CA LYS A 4 -7.56 -8.06 -0.69
C LYS A 4 -8.55 -8.90 0.11
N GLU A 5 -8.03 -9.78 0.97
CA GLU A 5 -8.67 -10.13 2.25
C GLU A 5 -7.59 -10.14 3.35
N CYS A 6 -7.04 -8.96 3.65
CA CYS A 6 -6.13 -8.81 4.80
C CYS A 6 -6.90 -8.53 6.11
N GLU A 7 -8.23 -8.43 6.06
CA GLU A 7 -9.00 -8.02 7.23
C GLU A 7 -9.55 -9.22 8.00
N ARG A 8 -8.72 -9.69 8.93
CA ARG A 8 -9.03 -10.65 10.01
C ARG A 8 -9.14 -12.12 9.59
N ARG A 9 -8.01 -12.73 9.21
CA ARG A 9 -7.91 -14.19 9.34
C ARG A 9 -8.24 -14.59 10.79
N PRO A 10 -9.15 -15.55 11.06
CA PRO A 10 -9.37 -16.06 12.41
C PRO A 10 -8.19 -16.93 12.85
N THR A 11 -8.17 -17.33 14.12
CA THR A 11 -7.26 -18.40 14.58
C THR A 11 -7.69 -19.70 13.91
N LEU A 12 -6.78 -20.33 13.17
CA LEU A 12 -7.08 -21.51 12.36
C LEU A 12 -6.37 -22.74 12.92
N ILE A 13 -7.11 -23.83 13.15
CA ILE A 13 -6.56 -25.11 13.59
C ILE A 13 -6.92 -26.17 12.55
N GLY A 14 -5.92 -26.79 11.95
CA GLY A 14 -6.11 -27.88 10.99
C GLY A 14 -6.37 -29.20 11.71
N VAL A 15 -7.37 -29.97 11.28
CA VAL A 15 -7.62 -31.32 11.81
C VAL A 15 -7.35 -32.35 10.74
N VAL A 16 -6.38 -33.23 10.96
CA VAL A 16 -5.93 -34.22 9.94
C VAL A 16 -6.00 -35.65 10.46
N SER A 17 -6.19 -36.59 9.55
CA SER A 17 -6.29 -38.03 9.88
C SER A 17 -5.06 -38.82 9.46
N TYR A 18 -4.22 -38.25 8.60
CA TYR A 18 -2.99 -38.84 8.11
C TYR A 18 -1.99 -37.73 7.78
N GLU A 19 -0.72 -38.05 7.90
CA GLU A 19 0.39 -37.14 7.61
C GLU A 19 1.06 -37.60 6.32
N ASN A 20 0.71 -36.95 5.21
CA ASN A 20 1.44 -37.09 3.96
C ASN A 20 1.82 -35.69 3.42
N PRO A 21 2.85 -35.59 2.56
CA PRO A 21 3.33 -34.30 2.07
C PRO A 21 2.24 -33.43 1.46
N SER A 22 1.28 -34.01 0.74
CA SER A 22 0.17 -33.26 0.13
C SER A 22 -0.74 -32.59 1.16
N VAL A 23 -1.10 -33.29 2.24
CA VAL A 23 -1.93 -32.70 3.31
C VAL A 23 -1.16 -31.65 4.09
N LEU A 24 0.12 -31.91 4.39
CA LEU A 24 0.96 -30.93 5.09
C LEU A 24 1.13 -29.66 4.26
N ASN A 25 1.33 -29.77 2.95
CA ASN A 25 1.39 -28.62 2.05
C ASN A 25 0.07 -27.83 2.05
N ALA A 26 -1.08 -28.51 2.00
CA ALA A 26 -2.37 -27.83 2.09
C ALA A 26 -2.54 -27.07 3.42
N LEU A 27 -2.10 -27.63 4.54
CA LEU A 27 -2.13 -26.94 5.85
C LEU A 27 -1.23 -25.70 5.87
N LEU A 28 -0.04 -25.78 5.25
CA LEU A 28 0.90 -24.66 5.13
C LEU A 28 0.32 -23.55 4.24
N ASP A 29 -0.27 -23.91 3.10
CA ASP A 29 -0.91 -22.97 2.17
C ASP A 29 -2.09 -22.25 2.83
N MET A 30 -2.86 -22.97 3.66
CA MET A 30 -3.95 -22.42 4.46
C MET A 30 -3.46 -21.59 5.67
N ARG A 31 -2.16 -21.62 5.98
CA ARG A 31 -1.54 -20.90 7.12
C ARG A 31 -2.22 -21.22 8.45
N VAL A 32 -2.43 -22.51 8.73
CA VAL A 32 -2.96 -22.96 10.03
C VAL A 32 -2.00 -22.56 11.16
N ASP A 33 -2.56 -22.17 12.32
CA ASP A 33 -1.80 -21.77 13.50
C ASP A 33 -1.49 -22.97 14.42
N ALA A 34 -2.21 -24.08 14.29
CA ALA A 34 -1.92 -25.37 14.94
C ALA A 34 -2.55 -26.53 14.16
N VAL A 35 -2.15 -27.77 14.49
CA VAL A 35 -2.67 -28.99 13.88
C VAL A 35 -3.08 -29.99 14.97
N LEU A 36 -4.24 -30.61 14.80
CA LEU A 36 -4.74 -31.71 15.63
C LEU A 36 -4.87 -32.97 14.76
N THR A 37 -4.30 -34.08 15.22
CA THR A 37 -4.42 -35.38 14.55
C THR A 37 -5.59 -36.18 15.10
N LYS A 38 -6.27 -36.95 14.24
CA LYS A 38 -7.31 -37.91 14.68
C LYS A 38 -6.63 -39.21 15.16
N PRO A 39 -7.21 -39.91 16.16
CA PRO A 39 -8.45 -39.59 16.86
C PRO A 39 -8.28 -38.44 17.88
N LEU A 40 -9.23 -37.50 17.89
CA LEU A 40 -9.20 -36.35 18.80
C LEU A 40 -9.40 -36.82 20.24
N ARG A 41 -8.41 -36.55 21.11
CA ARG A 41 -8.51 -36.76 22.55
C ARG A 41 -8.68 -35.42 23.25
N PRO A 42 -9.43 -35.31 24.36
CA PRO A 42 -9.55 -34.07 25.12
C PRO A 42 -8.18 -33.51 25.56
N THR A 43 -7.25 -34.42 25.86
CA THR A 43 -5.86 -34.10 26.16
C THR A 43 -5.18 -33.44 24.95
N GLY A 44 -4.69 -32.22 25.13
CA GLY A 44 -3.95 -31.48 24.10
C GLY A 44 -4.81 -30.54 23.25
N VAL A 45 -6.14 -30.63 23.29
CA VAL A 45 -7.03 -29.66 22.60
C VAL A 45 -6.83 -28.26 23.16
N LEU A 46 -6.87 -28.11 24.49
CA LEU A 46 -6.66 -26.82 25.14
C LEU A 46 -5.26 -26.25 24.84
N SER A 47 -4.23 -27.09 24.93
CA SER A 47 -2.85 -26.68 24.64
C SER A 47 -2.69 -26.17 23.20
N ASN A 48 -3.26 -26.89 22.23
CA ASN A 48 -3.25 -26.47 20.83
C ASN A 48 -4.05 -25.19 20.61
N MET A 49 -5.21 -25.03 21.26
CA MET A 49 -6.02 -23.83 21.16
C MET A 49 -5.29 -22.59 21.71
N VAL A 50 -4.66 -22.72 22.89
CA VAL A 50 -3.87 -21.63 23.50
C VAL A 50 -2.67 -21.28 22.64
N LEU A 51 -1.95 -22.28 22.12
CA LEU A 51 -0.80 -22.08 21.25
C LEU A 51 -1.19 -21.42 19.92
N ALA A 52 -2.22 -21.93 19.25
CA ALA A 52 -2.78 -21.35 18.02
C ALA A 52 -3.18 -19.89 18.24
N ARG A 53 -3.84 -19.59 19.36
CA ARG A 53 -4.25 -18.22 19.70
C ARG A 53 -3.05 -17.30 19.90
N ARG A 54 -1.96 -17.78 20.49
CA ARG A 54 -0.72 -17.02 20.65
C ARG A 54 -0.05 -16.76 19.31
N ILE A 55 0.14 -17.79 18.49
CA ILE A 55 0.73 -17.69 17.15
C ILE A 55 -0.03 -16.67 16.30
N TRP A 56 -1.37 -16.76 16.31
CA TRP A 56 -2.22 -15.81 15.63
C TRP A 56 -2.04 -14.36 16.12
N LYS A 57 -1.97 -14.13 17.44
CA LYS A 57 -1.76 -12.80 18.02
C LYS A 57 -0.39 -12.23 17.64
N ASP A 58 0.64 -13.05 17.68
CA ASP A 58 2.01 -12.65 17.34
C ASP A 58 2.08 -12.27 15.86
N PHE A 59 1.49 -13.10 14.98
CA PHE A 59 1.36 -12.79 13.57
C PHE A 59 0.64 -11.45 13.32
N GLN A 60 -0.52 -11.23 13.96
CA GLN A 60 -1.29 -9.99 13.82
C GLN A 60 -0.50 -8.76 14.29
N ARG A 61 0.32 -8.90 15.33
CA ARG A 61 1.21 -7.83 15.79
C ARG A 61 2.28 -7.53 14.76
N SER A 62 2.98 -8.56 14.28
CA SER A 62 4.03 -8.40 13.25
C SER A 62 3.46 -7.79 11.96
N GLU A 63 2.28 -8.22 11.52
CA GLU A 63 1.61 -7.68 10.34
C GLU A 63 1.28 -6.19 10.50
N LYS A 64 0.78 -5.78 11.67
CA LYS A 64 0.55 -4.36 11.99
C LYS A 64 1.85 -3.54 11.97
N GLU A 65 2.93 -4.09 12.53
CA GLU A 65 4.23 -3.42 12.54
C GLU A 65 4.80 -3.26 11.12
N ILE A 66 4.70 -4.32 10.30
CA ILE A 66 5.09 -4.28 8.88
C ILE A 66 4.29 -3.23 8.12
N ASN A 67 2.97 -3.20 8.28
CA ASN A 67 2.11 -2.22 7.61
C ASN A 67 2.45 -0.80 8.04
N LYS A 68 2.63 -0.57 9.35
CA LYS A 68 3.03 0.74 9.89
C LYS A 68 4.38 1.20 9.32
N LEU A 69 5.36 0.30 9.16
CA LEU A 69 6.66 0.63 8.57
C LEU A 69 6.56 0.93 7.08
N LYS A 70 5.79 0.13 6.34
CA LYS A 70 5.51 0.38 4.92
C LYS A 70 4.85 1.74 4.71
N ASP A 71 3.87 2.07 5.55
CA ASP A 71 3.20 3.37 5.51
C ASP A 71 4.17 4.52 5.82
N LYS A 72 5.06 4.37 6.81
CA LYS A 72 6.10 5.38 7.09
C LYS A 72 7.00 5.64 5.89
N VAL A 73 7.47 4.59 5.21
CA VAL A 73 8.33 4.73 4.03
C VAL A 73 7.57 5.43 2.90
N LYS A 74 6.36 4.96 2.58
CA LYS A 74 5.51 5.57 1.56
C LYS A 74 5.22 7.04 1.86
N ASN A 75 4.86 7.36 3.10
CA ASN A 75 4.55 8.71 3.54
C ASN A 75 5.77 9.63 3.45
N SER A 76 6.97 9.13 3.79
CA SER A 76 8.22 9.87 3.63
C SER A 76 8.47 10.23 2.16
N GLN A 77 8.28 9.27 1.25
CA GLN A 77 8.44 9.50 -0.20
C GLN A 77 7.46 10.56 -0.74
N ILE A 78 6.20 10.51 -0.32
CA ILE A 78 5.17 11.51 -0.69
C ILE A 78 5.61 12.91 -0.23
N VAL A 79 6.05 13.06 1.02
CA VAL A 79 6.51 14.35 1.53
C VAL A 79 7.74 14.85 0.76
N THR A 80 8.73 13.99 0.54
CA THR A 80 9.93 14.33 -0.23
C THR A 80 9.60 14.78 -1.66
N GLN A 81 8.69 14.10 -2.35
CA GLN A 81 8.25 14.49 -3.69
C GLN A 81 7.56 15.86 -3.70
N ALA A 82 6.69 16.13 -2.72
CA ALA A 82 6.05 17.43 -2.60
C ALA A 82 7.04 18.56 -2.31
N LYS A 83 8.07 18.31 -1.48
CA LYS A 83 9.15 19.27 -1.25
C LYS A 83 9.83 19.65 -2.56
N PHE A 84 10.25 18.68 -3.36
CA PHE A 84 10.89 18.94 -4.66
C PHE A 84 10.04 19.79 -5.60
N ILE A 85 8.73 19.55 -5.64
CA ILE A 85 7.80 20.36 -6.44
C ILE A 85 7.80 21.82 -5.96
N ILE A 86 7.66 22.06 -4.65
CA ILE A 86 7.66 23.41 -4.09
C ILE A 86 9.00 24.11 -4.33
N MET A 87 10.11 23.40 -4.09
CA MET A 87 11.46 23.93 -4.34
C MET A 87 11.61 24.35 -5.80
N ARG A 88 11.17 23.54 -6.76
CA ARG A 88 11.21 23.87 -8.20
C ARG A 88 10.36 25.08 -8.56
N LEU A 89 9.20 25.24 -7.93
CA LEU A 89 8.24 26.32 -8.27
C LEU A 89 8.58 27.67 -7.62
N HIS A 90 9.17 27.64 -6.42
CA HIS A 90 9.40 28.85 -5.62
C HIS A 90 10.88 29.18 -5.40
N ASP A 91 11.80 28.34 -5.89
CA ASP A 91 13.26 28.48 -5.73
C ASP A 91 13.67 28.68 -4.26
N ILE A 92 13.12 27.84 -3.38
CA ILE A 92 13.37 27.87 -1.93
C ILE A 92 14.13 26.64 -1.46
N SER A 93 14.73 26.74 -0.27
CA SER A 93 15.45 25.64 0.36
C SER A 93 14.54 24.49 0.79
N GLU A 94 15.14 23.32 1.05
CA GLU A 94 14.39 22.15 1.53
C GLU A 94 13.67 22.43 2.87
N ASP A 95 14.33 23.14 3.78
CA ASP A 95 13.79 23.46 5.10
C ASP A 95 12.57 24.40 5.00
N GLU A 96 12.65 25.43 4.14
CA GLU A 96 11.54 26.35 3.87
C GLU A 96 10.36 25.63 3.21
N SER A 97 10.63 24.73 2.26
CA SER A 97 9.58 23.93 1.62
C SER A 97 8.83 23.06 2.63
N TYR A 98 9.53 22.44 3.57
CA TYR A 98 8.91 21.63 4.61
C TYR A 98 8.11 22.48 5.60
N ALA A 99 8.65 23.65 5.99
CA ALA A 99 7.94 24.60 6.84
C ALA A 99 6.62 25.05 6.20
N MET A 100 6.60 25.29 4.89
CA MET A 100 5.39 25.64 4.14
C MET A 100 4.35 24.52 4.15
N ILE A 101 4.76 23.28 3.83
CA ILE A 101 3.84 22.11 3.88
C ILE A 101 3.28 21.94 5.29
N ARG A 102 4.12 22.03 6.31
CA ARG A 102 3.72 21.89 7.71
C ARG A 102 2.75 22.98 8.15
N SER A 103 3.03 24.24 7.79
CA SER A 103 2.15 25.38 8.08
C SER A 103 0.77 25.17 7.47
N GLN A 104 0.73 24.74 6.20
CA GLN A 104 -0.53 24.47 5.51
C GLN A 104 -1.30 23.29 6.13
N ALA A 105 -0.59 22.25 6.58
CA ALA A 105 -1.20 21.12 7.28
C ALA A 105 -1.83 21.54 8.61
N MET A 106 -1.15 22.40 9.38
CA MET A 106 -1.68 22.97 10.62
C MET A 106 -2.91 23.84 10.38
N SER A 107 -2.85 24.75 9.40
CA SER A 107 -3.97 25.63 9.04
C SER A 107 -5.22 24.83 8.65
N LYS A 108 -5.03 23.75 7.88
CA LYS A 108 -6.10 22.86 7.43
C LYS A 108 -6.44 21.72 8.40
N ARG A 109 -5.78 21.65 9.57
CA ARG A 109 -5.93 20.58 10.59
C ARG A 109 -5.87 19.16 10.01
N THR A 110 -4.92 18.95 9.12
CA THR A 110 -4.71 17.70 8.38
C THR A 110 -3.25 17.26 8.53
N SER A 111 -2.92 16.06 8.06
CA SER A 111 -1.56 15.56 8.09
C SER A 111 -0.68 16.21 7.01
N THR A 112 0.62 16.32 7.28
CA THR A 112 1.62 16.77 6.28
C THR A 112 1.58 15.92 5.01
N VAL A 113 1.29 14.62 5.15
CA VAL A 113 1.19 13.67 4.04
C VAL A 113 0.00 13.99 3.14
N GLU A 114 -1.16 14.33 3.71
CA GLU A 114 -2.35 14.72 2.95
C GLU A 114 -2.11 16.00 2.15
N ILE A 115 -1.47 17.02 2.75
CA ILE A 115 -1.08 18.24 2.02
C ILE A 115 -0.08 17.92 0.92
N ALA A 116 0.95 17.13 1.21
CA ALA A 116 1.95 16.72 0.22
C ALA A 116 1.30 15.99 -0.96
N GLN A 117 0.36 15.09 -0.71
CA GLN A 117 -0.39 14.40 -1.75
C GLN A 117 -1.23 15.37 -2.59
N ALA A 118 -1.87 16.36 -1.97
CA ALA A 118 -2.63 17.39 -2.68
C ALA A 118 -1.74 18.23 -3.62
N ILE A 119 -0.52 18.56 -3.19
CA ILE A 119 0.47 19.28 -4.00
C ILE A 119 0.90 18.44 -5.21
N ILE A 120 1.24 17.17 -5.00
CA ILE A 120 1.63 16.26 -6.09
C ILE A 120 0.50 16.12 -7.11
N ASN A 121 -0.73 15.94 -6.63
CA ASN A 121 -1.89 15.82 -7.49
C ASN A 121 -2.09 17.10 -8.32
N ALA A 122 -1.97 18.28 -7.71
CA ALA A 122 -2.08 19.55 -8.41
C ALA A 122 -0.99 19.73 -9.48
N ASP A 123 0.27 19.42 -9.17
CA ASP A 123 1.38 19.46 -10.14
C ASP A 123 1.14 18.51 -11.32
N SER A 124 0.64 17.28 -11.04
CA SER A 124 0.33 16.30 -12.08
C SER A 124 -0.78 16.77 -13.04
N ILE A 125 -1.79 17.47 -12.51
CA ILE A 125 -2.90 17.99 -13.29
C ILE A 125 -2.42 19.15 -14.17
N LEU A 126 -1.65 20.08 -13.61
CA LEU A 126 -1.09 21.22 -14.35
C LEU A 126 -0.13 20.77 -15.47
N GLY A 127 0.74 19.79 -15.19
CA GLY A 127 1.63 19.21 -16.21
C GLY A 127 0.89 18.50 -17.34
N ASN A 128 -0.19 17.78 -17.02
CA ASN A 128 -1.01 17.09 -18.03
C ASN A 128 -1.80 18.07 -18.91
N ILE A 129 -2.32 19.17 -18.33
CA ILE A 129 -3.04 20.20 -19.09
C ILE A 129 -2.11 20.90 -20.10
N SER A 130 -0.87 21.22 -19.69
CA SER A 130 0.15 21.80 -20.58
C SER A 130 0.44 20.88 -21.79
N SER A 131 0.49 19.57 -21.56
CA SER A 131 0.76 18.56 -22.61
C SER A 131 -0.41 18.38 -23.59
N LYS A 132 -1.65 18.64 -23.16
CA LYS A 132 -2.86 18.50 -23.98
C LYS A 132 -3.11 19.73 -24.84
N GLY A 133 -2.99 20.93 -24.27
CA GLY A 133 -3.17 22.19 -25.01
C GLY A 133 -2.20 22.39 -26.18
N ILE A 134 -1.00 21.77 -26.15
CA ILE A 134 -0.08 21.80 -27.29
C ILE A 134 -0.54 20.87 -28.42
N LYS A 135 -1.08 19.67 -28.12
CA LYS A 135 -1.58 18.74 -29.14
C LYS A 135 -2.84 19.23 -29.83
N ASP A 136 -3.66 19.97 -29.08
CA ASP A 136 -4.92 20.54 -29.58
C ASP A 136 -4.67 21.75 -30.50
N ALA A 137 -3.51 22.41 -30.37
CA ALA A 137 -3.09 23.56 -31.20
C ALA A 137 -2.44 23.15 -32.53
N TRP A 138 -1.89 21.94 -32.61
CA TRP A 138 -1.43 21.33 -33.87
C TRP A 138 -2.47 20.33 -34.35
N GLY A 139 -3.69 20.83 -34.53
CA GLY A 139 -4.73 20.14 -35.29
C GLY A 139 -4.18 19.80 -36.68
N GLU A 140 -4.37 18.55 -37.07
CA GLU A 140 -4.01 17.94 -38.33
C GLU A 140 -4.31 18.87 -39.52
N HIS A 141 -3.31 19.66 -39.96
CA HIS A 141 -3.26 20.10 -41.35
C HIS A 141 -2.85 18.89 -42.17
N LYS A 142 -3.87 18.09 -42.48
CA LYS A 142 -3.86 17.11 -43.56
C LYS A 142 -3.25 17.83 -44.77
N PHE A 143 -2.08 17.34 -45.18
CA PHE A 143 -1.38 17.77 -46.37
C PHE A 143 -2.40 17.87 -47.50
N LEU A 144 -2.56 19.09 -48.02
CA LEU A 144 -3.21 19.33 -49.30
C LEU A 144 -2.41 18.53 -50.33
N ASP A 145 -3.10 17.56 -50.90
CA ASP A 145 -2.73 16.85 -52.10
C ASP A 145 -2.84 17.84 -53.26
N ASP A 146 -1.82 18.72 -53.39
CA ASP A 146 -1.62 19.50 -54.59
C ASP A 146 -0.76 18.66 -55.52
N GLY A 147 -1.46 17.98 -56.44
CA GLY A 147 -0.83 17.32 -57.56
C GLY A 147 -0.04 18.29 -58.42
N VAL A 148 1.12 17.85 -58.88
CA VAL A 148 1.76 18.31 -60.11
C VAL A 148 2.44 17.10 -60.75
N GLU A 149 1.97 16.78 -61.95
CA GLU A 149 2.59 16.07 -63.10
C GLU A 149 3.60 14.94 -62.88
#